data_AF-A0A3R6SMA1-F1
#
_entry.id   AF-A0A3R6SMA1-F1
#
_cell.length_a   1.000
_cell.length_b   1.000
_cell.length_c   1.000
_cell.angle_alpha   90.00
_cell.angle_beta   90.00
_cell.angle_gamma   90.00
#
_symmetry.space_group_name_H-M   'P 1'
#
loop_
_entity.id
_entity.type
_entity.pdbx_description
1 polymer ?
#
loop_
_entity_poly.entity_id
_entity_poly.type
_entity_poly.pdbx_seq_one_letter_code
_entity_poly.pdbx_strand_id
1 'polypeptide(L)'
;MTLNEKVHYEYERFYLDMMRTSKENIFAHSDEIEAKKMLKKAILNKIKNMNEDEVESLLVEDNLLESAYHFLKEARWDNEAESFHQIVSQWLAALLKTDEV
;
A
#
# COMPACT_ATOMS: atom_id res chain seq x y z
N MET A 1 18.43 -0.01 0.21
CA MET A 1 17.19 0.38 -0.51
C MET A 1 16.45 1.33 0.39
N THR A 2 16.04 2.49 -0.11
CA THR A 2 15.20 3.44 0.63
C THR A 2 13.75 2.98 0.63
N LEU A 3 12.96 3.42 1.61
CA LEU A 3 11.54 3.06 1.69
C LEU A 3 10.73 3.55 0.47
N ASN A 4 11.09 4.71 -0.08
CA ASN A 4 10.50 5.20 -1.32
C ASN A 4 10.80 4.27 -2.51
N GLU A 5 12.05 3.82 -2.65
CA GLU A 5 12.43 2.86 -3.71
C GLU A 5 11.68 1.53 -3.56
N LYS A 6 11.53 1.01 -2.34
CA LYS A 6 10.77 -0.22 -2.06
C LYS A 6 9.32 -0.11 -2.51
N VAL A 7 8.61 0.94 -2.09
CA VAL A 7 7.21 1.18 -2.45
C VAL A 7 7.05 1.40 -3.97
N HIS A 8 8.01 2.07 -4.61
CA HIS A 8 8.04 2.22 -6.06
C HIS A 8 8.19 0.87 -6.76
N TYR A 9 9.16 0.07 -6.33
CA TYR A 9 9.49 -1.24 -6.89
C TYR A 9 8.32 -2.22 -6.76
N GLU A 10 7.68 -2.29 -5.59
CA GLU A 10 6.54 -3.18 -5.35
C GLU A 10 5.37 -2.87 -6.29
N TYR A 11 5.04 -1.59 -6.47
CA TYR A 11 3.98 -1.19 -7.40
C TYR A 11 4.36 -1.48 -8.86
N GLU A 12 5.58 -1.18 -9.27
CA GLU A 12 6.03 -1.42 -10.64
C GLU A 12 6.00 -2.91 -10.99
N ARG A 13 6.47 -3.76 -10.06
CA ARG A 13 6.41 -5.22 -10.23
C ARG A 13 4.98 -5.70 -10.39
N PHE A 14 4.08 -5.29 -9.49
CA PHE A 14 2.65 -5.61 -9.57
C PHE A 14 2.03 -5.13 -10.90
N TYR A 15 2.30 -3.89 -11.30
CA TYR A 15 1.75 -3.32 -12.52
C TYR A 15 2.24 -4.05 -13.77
N LEU A 16 3.53 -4.36 -13.86
CA LEU A 16 4.09 -5.14 -14.97
C LEU A 16 3.51 -6.56 -15.04
N ASP A 17 3.31 -7.20 -13.88
CA ASP A 17 2.68 -8.52 -13.80
C ASP A 17 1.23 -8.48 -14.32
N MET A 18 0.46 -7.44 -13.96
CA MET A 18 -0.89 -7.22 -14.51
C MET A 18 -0.86 -6.95 -16.02
N MET A 19 0.04 -6.09 -16.49
CA MET A 19 0.13 -5.71 -17.91
C MET A 19 0.61 -6.84 -18.83
N ARG A 20 1.25 -7.89 -18.28
CA ARG A 20 1.64 -9.10 -19.02
C ARG A 20 0.45 -10.02 -19.33
N THR A 21 -0.72 -9.77 -18.74
CA THR A 21 -1.94 -10.59 -18.93
C THR A 21 -2.82 -10.08 -20.06
N SER A 22 -4.00 -10.69 -20.27
CA SER A 22 -4.95 -10.25 -21.29
C SER A 22 -5.59 -8.90 -20.95
N LYS A 23 -6.09 -8.18 -21.97
CA LYS A 23 -6.85 -6.94 -21.76
C LYS A 23 -8.08 -7.16 -20.87
N GLU A 24 -8.76 -8.30 -21.03
CA GLU A 24 -9.91 -8.68 -20.20
C GLU A 24 -9.53 -8.81 -18.73
N ASN A 25 -8.37 -9.39 -18.44
CA ASN A 25 -7.86 -9.50 -17.08
C ASN A 25 -7.51 -8.12 -16.49
N ILE A 26 -6.92 -7.23 -17.28
CA ILE A 26 -6.64 -5.84 -16.87
C ILE A 26 -7.94 -5.11 -16.51
N PHE A 27 -9.00 -5.27 -17.31
CA PHE A 27 -10.30 -4.67 -17.00
C PHE A 27 -10.96 -5.29 -15.77
N ALA A 28 -10.84 -6.61 -15.58
CA ALA A 28 -11.38 -7.28 -14.39
C ALA A 28 -10.69 -6.85 -13.10
N HIS A 29 -9.41 -6.46 -13.17
CA HIS A 29 -8.60 -6.03 -12.03
C HIS A 29 -8.35 -4.51 -12.00
N SER A 30 -9.12 -3.70 -12.74
CA SER A 30 -8.89 -2.24 -12.81
C SER A 30 -8.98 -1.56 -11.45
N ASP A 31 -9.91 -2.01 -10.61
CA ASP A 31 -10.13 -1.44 -9.28
C ASP A 31 -8.94 -1.72 -8.36
N GLU A 32 -8.35 -2.91 -8.46
CA GLU A 32 -7.14 -3.25 -7.71
C GLU A 32 -5.94 -2.41 -8.16
N ILE A 33 -5.79 -2.22 -9.47
CA ILE A 33 -4.71 -1.41 -10.04
C ILE A 33 -4.82 0.04 -9.55
N GLU A 34 -5.99 0.66 -9.65
CA GLU A 34 -6.17 2.03 -9.19
C GLU A 34 -6.10 2.14 -7.66
N ALA A 35 -6.62 1.17 -6.90
CA ALA A 35 -6.49 1.14 -5.44
C ALA A 35 -5.02 1.10 -5.00
N LYS A 36 -4.22 0.18 -5.53
CA LYS A 36 -2.78 0.08 -5.22
C LYS A 36 -2.01 1.32 -5.65
N LYS A 37 -2.39 1.95 -6.76
CA LYS A 37 -1.80 3.22 -7.21
C LYS A 37 -2.10 4.38 -6.25
N MET A 38 -3.31 4.45 -5.72
CA MET A 38 -3.69 5.46 -4.73
C MET A 38 -3.04 5.20 -3.37
N LEU A 39 -2.98 3.93 -2.93
CA LEU A 39 -2.25 3.52 -1.72
C LEU A 39 -0.79 3.91 -1.81
N LYS A 40 -0.10 3.62 -2.93
CA LYS A 40 1.28 4.07 -3.18
C LYS A 40 1.44 5.58 -2.94
N LYS A 41 0.57 6.41 -3.52
CA LYS A 41 0.64 7.87 -3.34
C LYS A 41 0.44 8.27 -1.89
N ALA A 42 -0.51 7.66 -1.19
CA ALA A 42 -0.79 7.94 0.20
C ALA A 42 0.37 7.53 1.12
N ILE A 43 0.97 6.36 0.89
CA ILE A 43 2.14 5.85 1.61
C ILE A 43 3.34 6.80 1.40
N LEU A 44 3.68 7.14 0.16
CA LEU A 44 4.78 8.06 -0.15
C LEU A 44 4.60 9.45 0.48
N ASN A 45 3.36 9.91 0.65
CA ASN A 45 3.09 11.16 1.35
C ASN A 45 3.27 11.04 2.87
N LYS A 46 3.01 9.87 3.46
CA LYS A 46 3.20 9.62 4.89
C LYS A 46 4.67 9.46 5.26
N ILE A 47 5.44 8.78 4.43
CA ILE A 47 6.89 8.55 4.63
C ILE A 47 7.67 9.85 4.83
N LYS A 48 7.25 10.95 4.18
CA LYS A 48 7.90 12.27 4.32
C LYS A 48 7.92 12.80 5.75
N ASN A 49 7.04 12.32 6.63
CA ASN A 49 6.88 12.79 8.00
C ASN A 49 7.17 11.69 9.04
N MET A 50 7.77 10.56 8.63
CA MET A 50 8.12 9.46 9.53
C MET A 50 9.50 9.67 10.16
N ASN A 51 9.68 9.14 11.35
CA ASN A 51 10.98 9.03 11.99
C ASN A 51 11.77 7.81 11.47
N GLU A 52 13.02 7.66 11.91
CA GLU A 52 13.91 6.60 11.44
C GLU A 52 13.43 5.20 11.86
N ASP A 53 12.96 5.04 13.11
CA ASP A 53 12.43 3.76 13.62
C ASP A 53 11.20 3.29 12.83
N GLU A 54 10.26 4.20 12.56
CA GLU A 54 9.07 3.90 11.73
C GLU A 54 9.45 3.49 10.31
N VAL A 55 10.47 4.13 9.73
CA VAL A 55 10.99 3.78 8.41
C VAL A 55 11.64 2.41 8.42
N GLU A 56 12.39 2.07 9.46
CA GLU A 56 13.02 0.76 9.61
C GLU A 56 11.98 -0.36 9.75
N SER A 57 10.97 -0.22 10.61
CA SER A 57 9.88 -1.20 10.74
C SER A 57 9.21 -1.46 9.38
N LEU A 58 8.96 -0.40 8.59
CA LEU A 58 8.35 -0.55 7.26
C LEU A 58 9.31 -1.19 6.23
N LEU A 59 10.62 -1.03 6.37
CA LEU A 59 11.58 -1.66 5.46
C LEU A 59 11.67 -3.17 5.66
N VAL A 60 11.40 -3.67 6.87
CA VAL A 60 11.42 -5.10 7.20
C VAL A 60 10.21 -5.85 6.63
N GLU A 61 9.09 -5.16 6.41
CA GLU A 61 7.90 -5.75 5.80
C GLU A 61 8.18 -6.35 4.41
N ASP A 62 7.70 -7.58 4.17
CA ASP A 62 7.91 -8.27 2.90
C ASP A 62 7.32 -7.50 1.71
N ASN A 63 6.07 -7.03 1.85
CA ASN A 63 5.37 -6.28 0.81
C ASN A 63 4.37 -5.28 1.43
N LEU A 64 4.79 -4.02 1.49
CA LEU A 64 4.01 -2.94 2.09
C LEU A 64 2.74 -2.66 1.30
N LEU A 65 2.85 -2.68 -0.02
CA LEU A 65 1.73 -2.36 -0.90
C LEU A 65 0.63 -3.41 -0.81
N GLU A 66 0.99 -4.69 -0.71
CA GLU A 66 0.04 -5.78 -0.55
C GLU A 66 -0.59 -5.77 0.84
N SER A 67 0.21 -5.55 1.89
CA SER A 67 -0.27 -5.41 3.27
C SER A 67 -1.30 -4.28 3.38
N ALA A 68 -1.00 -3.11 2.84
CA ALA A 68 -1.93 -1.98 2.83
C ALA A 68 -3.21 -2.28 2.00
N TYR A 69 -3.08 -3.00 0.90
CA TYR A 69 -4.23 -3.40 0.07
C TYR A 69 -5.12 -4.45 0.76
N HIS A 70 -4.54 -5.40 1.48
CA HIS A 70 -5.30 -6.36 2.29
C HIS A 70 -6.03 -5.67 3.42
N PHE A 71 -5.35 -4.79 4.16
CA PHE A 71 -5.99 -3.96 5.19
C PHE A 71 -7.18 -3.18 4.61
N LEU A 72 -7.00 -2.62 3.42
CA LEU A 72 -8.06 -1.91 2.71
C LEU A 72 -9.27 -2.80 2.36
N LYS A 73 -9.02 -4.04 1.89
CA LYS A 73 -10.08 -5.00 1.59
C LYS A 73 -10.82 -5.45 2.85
N GLU A 74 -10.09 -5.65 3.94
CA GLU A 74 -10.65 -6.07 5.24
C GLU A 74 -11.48 -4.99 5.91
N ALA A 75 -11.08 -3.72 5.76
CA ALA A 75 -11.82 -2.56 6.25
C ALA A 75 -13.23 -2.43 5.65
N ARG A 76 -13.60 -3.30 4.68
CA ARG A 76 -14.82 -3.26 3.87
C ARG A 76 -15.01 -1.85 3.32
N TRP A 77 -14.38 -1.59 2.17
CA TRP A 77 -14.62 -0.39 1.34
C TRP A 77 -16.10 -0.33 0.89
N ASP A 78 -16.99 -0.12 1.84
CA ASP A 78 -18.42 0.15 1.66
C ASP A 78 -18.69 1.60 2.06
N ASN A 79 -17.72 2.28 2.67
CA ASN A 79 -17.84 3.65 3.14
C ASN A 79 -17.15 4.60 2.16
N GLU A 80 -17.89 5.10 1.18
CA GLU A 80 -17.42 6.07 0.16
C GLU A 80 -16.82 7.36 0.77
N ALA A 81 -17.02 7.60 2.06
CA ALA A 81 -16.49 8.75 2.78
C ALA A 81 -15.01 8.61 3.21
N GLU A 82 -14.46 7.40 3.25
CA GLU A 82 -13.11 7.19 3.78
C GLU A 82 -12.04 7.33 2.69
N SER A 83 -11.11 8.26 2.92
CA SER A 83 -10.02 8.54 1.99
C SER A 83 -8.88 7.52 2.14
N PHE A 84 -8.17 7.24 1.04
CA PHE A 84 -6.94 6.44 1.07
C PHE A 84 -5.91 6.94 2.10
N HIS A 85 -5.88 8.24 2.40
CA HIS A 85 -5.00 8.80 3.42
C HIS A 85 -5.39 8.36 4.84
N GLN A 86 -6.68 8.27 5.15
CA GLN A 86 -7.17 7.77 6.44
C GLN A 86 -6.87 6.28 6.58
N ILE A 87 -7.15 5.50 5.54
CA ILE A 87 -6.89 4.05 5.50
C ILE A 87 -5.41 3.77 5.73
N VAL A 88 -4.51 4.44 4.99
CA VAL A 88 -3.06 4.29 5.20
C VAL A 88 -2.64 4.71 6.61
N SER A 89 -3.27 5.73 7.19
CA SER A 89 -2.96 6.13 8.56
C SER A 89 -3.38 5.08 9.59
N GLN A 90 -4.54 4.44 9.38
CA GLN A 90 -5.02 3.35 10.25
C GLN A 90 -4.16 2.10 10.09
N TRP A 91 -3.82 1.72 8.85
CA TRP A 91 -2.93 0.61 8.55
C TRP A 91 -1.56 0.80 9.19
N LEU A 92 -0.93 1.97 9.02
CA LEU A 92 0.36 2.28 9.66
C LEU A 92 0.26 2.20 11.19
N ALA A 93 -0.81 2.74 11.77
CA ALA A 93 -1.03 2.67 13.21
C ALA A 93 -1.25 1.23 13.71
N ALA A 94 -1.86 0.35 12.90
CA ALA A 94 -2.00 -1.06 13.22
C ALA A 94 -0.64 -1.77 13.13
N LEU A 95 0.10 -1.53 12.04
CA LEU A 95 1.39 -2.15 11.77
C LEU A 95 2.43 -1.81 12.83
N LEU A 96 2.61 -0.51 13.12
CA LEU A 96 3.62 -0.01 14.06
C LEU A 96 3.29 -0.29 15.53
N LYS A 97 2.04 -0.63 15.87
CA LYS A 97 1.66 -1.07 17.23
C LYS A 97 1.98 -2.54 17.50
N THR A 98 2.24 -3.32 16.46
CA THR A 98 2.52 -4.76 16.59
C THR A 98 3.95 -5.03 17.11
N ASP A 99 4.82 -4.02 17.12
CA ASP A 99 6.22 -4.11 17.59
C ASP A 99 6.38 -4.00 19.13
N GLU A 100 5.30 -3.89 19.91
CA GLU A 100 5.33 -3.81 21.39
C GLU A 100 5.20 -5.16 22.15
N VAL A 101 5.51 -6.32 21.52
CA VAL A 101 5.39 -7.65 22.18
C VAL A 101 6.73 -8.34 22.41
#